data_AF-A0A2Z6NQE6-F1
#
_entry.id   AF-A0A2Z6NQE6-F1
#
_cell.length_a   1.000
_cell.length_b   1.000
_cell.length_c   1.000
_cell.angle_alpha   90.00
_cell.angle_beta   90.00
_cell.angle_gamma   90.00
#
_symmetry.space_group_name_H-M   'P 1'
#
loop_
_entity.id
_entity.type
_entity.pdbx_description
1 polymer ?
#
loop_
_entity_poly.entity_id
_entity_poly.type
_entity_poly.pdbx_seq_one_letter_code
_entity_poly.pdbx_strand_id
1 'polypeptide(L)'
;MPRQIGRHAFDTWNDWYSVHKLQSNNVSETTEADLVRWEKATLDWVKCNVDVAFVAGSGRTSTGLCFRDNSGQFMAGMTQWQHTVISFVEGEAWALLLAMEEARHRGLHRVQFESDSKVLVEAIHMKHRGNSEFLSIVHDILSLMSSFINFEVKFVRRQANLVAHTLARAANSWASFHKFENIPFCIERLVFNEMQ
;
A
#
# COMPACT_ATOMS: atom_id res chain seq x y z
N MET A 1 0.95 -25.55 -9.77
CA MET A 1 2.42 -25.33 -9.75
C MET A 1 2.90 -23.93 -10.22
N PRO A 2 2.07 -22.86 -10.33
CA PRO A 2 2.58 -21.47 -10.38
C PRO A 2 2.90 -20.86 -9.01
N ARG A 3 2.15 -21.26 -7.96
CA ARG A 3 2.29 -20.72 -6.59
C ARG A 3 3.67 -20.99 -5.94
N GLN A 4 4.35 -22.07 -6.32
CA GLN A 4 5.66 -22.43 -5.74
C GLN A 4 6.81 -21.61 -6.34
N ILE A 5 6.74 -21.33 -7.64
CA ILE A 5 7.76 -20.52 -8.34
C ILE A 5 7.68 -19.07 -7.85
N GLY A 6 6.48 -18.53 -7.69
CA GLY A 6 6.29 -17.21 -7.11
C GLY A 6 6.81 -17.10 -5.67
N ARG A 7 6.60 -18.14 -4.85
CA ARG A 7 7.15 -18.20 -3.50
C ARG A 7 8.69 -18.14 -3.50
N HIS A 8 9.35 -18.95 -4.32
CA HIS A 8 10.82 -18.98 -4.36
C HIS A 8 11.43 -17.66 -4.89
N ALA A 9 10.83 -17.06 -5.92
CA ALA A 9 11.26 -15.76 -6.43
C ALA A 9 11.12 -14.67 -5.36
N PHE A 10 10.05 -14.74 -4.58
CA PHE A 10 9.79 -13.82 -3.47
C PHE A 10 10.80 -14.00 -2.33
N ASP A 11 11.06 -15.23 -1.89
CA ASP A 11 12.01 -15.53 -0.80
C ASP A 11 13.40 -14.99 -1.14
N THR A 12 13.85 -15.21 -2.38
CA THR A 12 15.14 -14.72 -2.89
C THR A 12 15.20 -13.19 -2.89
N TRP A 13 14.09 -12.52 -3.22
CA TRP A 13 14.00 -11.07 -3.20
C TRP A 13 14.01 -10.50 -1.76
N ASN A 14 13.31 -11.15 -0.84
CA ASN A 14 13.28 -10.79 0.58
C ASN A 14 14.65 -10.90 1.24
N ASP A 15 15.40 -11.95 0.93
CA ASP A 15 16.78 -12.13 1.40
C ASP A 15 17.67 -10.99 0.90
N TRP A 16 17.59 -10.69 -0.40
CA TRP A 16 18.33 -9.59 -1.00
C TRP A 16 17.99 -8.24 -0.36
N TYR A 17 16.70 -7.94 -0.14
CA TYR A 17 16.26 -6.68 0.46
C TYR A 17 16.71 -6.53 1.92
N SER A 18 16.64 -7.62 2.69
CA SER A 18 17.06 -7.65 4.11
C SER A 18 18.55 -7.32 4.25
N VAL A 19 19.39 -7.84 3.35
CA VAL A 19 20.83 -7.55 3.31
C VAL A 19 21.11 -6.08 2.98
N HIS A 20 20.39 -5.50 2.01
CA HIS A 20 20.63 -4.11 1.59
C HIS A 20 20.06 -3.07 2.56
N LYS A 21 19.02 -3.43 3.34
CA LYS A 21 18.50 -2.60 4.43
C LYS A 21 19.51 -2.48 5.59
N LEU A 22 20.26 -3.55 5.89
CA LEU A 22 21.32 -3.52 6.90
C LEU A 22 22.50 -2.64 6.46
N GLN A 23 22.84 -2.63 5.17
CA GLN A 23 23.91 -1.76 4.64
C GLN A 23 23.53 -0.27 4.65
N SER A 24 22.24 0.07 4.44
CA SER A 24 21.75 1.45 4.53
C SER A 24 21.75 2.02 5.95
N ASN A 25 21.79 1.18 6.98
CA ASN A 25 21.74 1.60 8.39
C ASN A 25 23.13 1.76 9.04
N ASN A 26 24.23 1.52 8.30
CA ASN A 26 25.59 1.62 8.83
C ASN A 26 26.19 3.05 8.82
N VAL A 27 25.37 4.09 8.70
CA VAL A 27 25.83 5.47 8.91
C VAL A 27 24.88 6.19 9.86
N SER A 28 25.46 6.64 10.97
CA SER A 28 24.98 7.52 12.06
C SER A 28 24.35 6.87 13.31
N GLU A 29 25.14 6.90 14.38
CA GLU A 29 24.77 6.67 15.78
C GLU A 29 23.82 7.77 16.31
N THR A 30 22.87 7.31 17.13
CA THR A 30 22.19 8.04 18.22
C THR A 30 21.58 9.41 17.92
N THR A 31 20.37 9.37 17.40
CA THR A 31 19.25 10.09 18.03
C THR A 31 18.11 9.08 18.16
N GLU A 32 17.43 9.07 19.29
CA GLU A 32 16.18 8.34 19.49
C GLU A 32 15.13 8.98 18.56
N ALA A 33 15.26 8.71 17.26
CA ALA A 33 14.32 9.15 16.26
C ALA A 33 13.01 8.49 16.63
N ASP A 34 12.00 9.31 16.96
CA ASP A 34 10.62 8.88 17.17
C ASP A 34 10.33 7.72 16.22
N LEU A 35 10.20 6.51 16.77
CA LEU A 35 9.98 5.31 15.96
C LEU A 35 8.62 5.47 15.31
N VAL A 36 8.60 6.01 14.09
CA VAL A 36 7.37 6.19 13.32
C VAL A 36 6.85 4.81 12.96
N ARG A 37 5.77 4.43 13.62
CA ARG A 37 5.09 3.14 13.44
C ARG A 37 3.69 3.38 12.92
N TRP A 38 3.13 2.35 12.31
CA TRP A 38 1.72 2.32 11.98
C TRP A 38 0.87 2.36 13.26
N GLU A 39 -0.24 3.09 13.22
CA GLU A 39 -1.16 3.22 14.34
C GLU A 39 -2.48 2.52 14.04
N LYS A 40 -3.07 1.87 15.05
CA LYS A 40 -4.37 1.21 14.93
C LYS A 40 -5.49 2.20 14.57
N ALA A 41 -6.53 1.68 13.93
CA ALA A 41 -7.72 2.47 13.63
C ALA A 41 -8.51 2.75 14.92
N THR A 42 -9.32 3.81 14.90
CA THR A 42 -10.30 4.05 15.96
C THR A 42 -11.39 2.97 15.93
N LEU A 43 -12.15 2.84 17.02
CA LEU A 43 -13.24 1.86 17.13
C LEU A 43 -14.19 1.94 15.92
N ASP A 44 -14.56 0.77 15.37
CA ASP A 44 -15.41 0.60 14.18
C ASP A 44 -14.85 1.12 12.85
N TRP A 45 -13.57 1.48 12.80
CA TRP A 45 -12.88 1.83 11.57
C TRP A 45 -11.94 0.73 11.10
N VAL A 46 -11.86 0.59 9.78
CA VAL A 46 -10.82 -0.18 9.10
C VAL A 46 -9.79 0.81 8.57
N LYS A 47 -8.51 0.44 8.64
CA LYS A 47 -7.44 1.16 7.94
C LYS A 47 -6.98 0.38 6.73
N CYS A 48 -6.71 1.08 5.63
CA CYS A 48 -6.17 0.49 4.43
C CYS A 48 -4.91 1.22 3.99
N ASN A 49 -3.77 0.57 4.11
CA ASN A 49 -2.49 1.09 3.61
C ASN A 49 -2.37 0.78 2.12
N VAL A 50 -1.93 1.75 1.33
CA VAL A 50 -1.70 1.61 -0.12
C VAL A 50 -0.30 2.09 -0.50
N ASP A 51 0.33 1.44 -1.47
CA ASP A 51 1.59 1.90 -2.05
C ASP A 51 1.74 1.39 -3.49
N VAL A 52 2.61 2.05 -4.24
CA VAL A 52 3.05 1.67 -5.58
C VAL A 52 4.53 1.29 -5.57
N ALA A 53 4.89 0.31 -6.40
CA ALA A 53 6.26 -0.07 -6.65
C ALA A 53 6.54 -0.12 -8.15
N PHE A 54 7.75 0.30 -8.50
CA PHE A 54 8.33 0.22 -9.83
C PHE A 54 9.55 -0.69 -9.76
N VAL A 55 9.56 -1.78 -10.51
CA VAL A 55 10.74 -2.64 -10.61
C VAL A 55 11.51 -2.20 -11.85
N ALA A 56 12.75 -1.72 -11.65
CA ALA A 56 13.63 -1.32 -12.74
C ALA A 56 13.77 -2.44 -13.78
N GLY A 57 13.63 -2.11 -15.06
CA GLY A 57 13.72 -3.07 -16.16
C GLY A 57 12.49 -3.98 -16.35
N SER A 58 11.49 -3.94 -15.46
CA SER A 58 10.27 -4.77 -15.61
C SER A 58 9.25 -4.20 -16.61
N GLY A 59 9.30 -2.88 -16.87
CA GLY A 59 8.26 -2.18 -17.63
C GLY A 59 6.87 -2.23 -16.96
N ARG A 60 6.82 -2.51 -15.65
CA ARG A 60 5.58 -2.68 -14.89
C ARG A 60 5.43 -1.65 -13.79
N THR A 61 4.19 -1.24 -13.58
CA THR A 61 3.75 -0.61 -12.34
C THR A 61 2.99 -1.63 -11.52
N SER A 62 3.36 -1.75 -10.25
CA SER A 62 2.75 -2.67 -9.29
C SER A 62 2.21 -1.92 -8.08
N THR A 63 1.14 -2.43 -7.48
CA THR A 63 0.50 -1.85 -6.31
C THR A 63 0.29 -2.90 -5.24
N GLY A 64 0.28 -2.44 -4.00
CA GLY A 64 0.03 -3.23 -2.81
C GLY A 64 -0.94 -2.50 -1.90
N LEU A 65 -1.88 -3.24 -1.32
CA LEU A 65 -2.79 -2.71 -0.32
C LEU A 65 -3.03 -3.70 0.81
N CYS A 66 -3.29 -3.20 2.01
CA CYS A 66 -3.53 -4.00 3.21
C CYS A 66 -4.62 -3.37 4.08
N PHE A 67 -5.73 -4.08 4.24
CA PHE A 67 -6.81 -3.77 5.17
C PHE A 67 -6.55 -4.37 6.55
N ARG A 68 -6.71 -3.54 7.57
CA ARG A 68 -6.57 -3.92 8.97
C ARG A 68 -7.70 -3.34 9.82
N ASP A 69 -8.20 -4.12 10.76
CA ASP A 69 -9.24 -3.66 11.67
C ASP A 69 -8.70 -2.74 12.78
N ASN A 70 -9.60 -2.28 13.65
CA ASN A 70 -9.29 -1.43 14.81
C ASN A 70 -8.41 -2.10 15.87
N SER A 71 -8.31 -3.43 15.89
CA SER A 71 -7.40 -4.17 16.76
C SER A 71 -6.01 -4.36 16.12
N GLY A 72 -5.85 -3.89 14.87
CA GLY A 72 -4.64 -4.04 14.06
C GLY A 72 -4.53 -5.37 13.35
N GLN A 73 -5.57 -6.22 13.44
CA GLN A 73 -5.56 -7.53 12.80
C GLN A 73 -5.70 -7.38 11.30
N PHE A 74 -4.96 -8.22 10.59
CA PHE A 74 -5.05 -8.31 9.14
C PHE A 74 -6.44 -8.82 8.73
N MET A 75 -7.10 -8.07 7.86
CA MET A 75 -8.38 -8.47 7.28
C MET A 75 -8.20 -8.99 5.86
N ALA A 76 -7.45 -8.24 5.05
CA ALA A 76 -7.24 -8.57 3.65
C ALA A 76 -6.01 -7.85 3.09
N GLY A 77 -5.42 -8.43 2.06
CA GLY A 77 -4.35 -7.80 1.29
C GLY A 77 -4.57 -8.01 -0.20
N MET A 78 -4.03 -7.13 -1.02
CA MET A 78 -4.04 -7.31 -2.47
C MET A 78 -2.73 -6.81 -3.07
N THR A 79 -2.32 -7.49 -4.14
CA THR A 79 -1.26 -7.01 -5.03
C THR A 79 -1.74 -7.08 -6.47
N GLN A 80 -1.38 -6.09 -7.27
CA GLN A 80 -1.71 -6.05 -8.69
C GLN A 80 -0.56 -5.42 -9.46
N TRP A 81 -0.42 -5.78 -10.75
CA TRP A 81 0.51 -5.12 -11.64
C TRP A 81 -0.11 -4.93 -13.03
N GLN A 82 0.41 -3.96 -13.77
CA GLN A 82 0.08 -3.72 -15.17
C GLN A 82 1.34 -3.54 -16.02
N HIS A 83 1.28 -3.92 -17.29
CA HIS A 83 2.35 -3.77 -18.28
C HIS A 83 2.44 -2.34 -18.85
N THR A 84 2.35 -1.36 -17.98
CA THR A 84 2.48 0.06 -18.30
C THR A 84 3.22 0.73 -17.17
N VAL A 85 4.30 1.45 -17.50
CA VAL A 85 4.96 2.33 -16.55
C VAL A 85 4.21 3.66 -16.56
N ILE A 86 3.50 3.92 -15.48
CA ILE A 86 2.87 5.22 -15.22
C ILE A 86 3.78 6.06 -14.32
N SER A 87 3.49 7.35 -14.18
CA SER A 87 4.24 8.20 -13.25
C SER A 87 4.03 7.74 -11.80
N PHE A 88 4.93 8.14 -10.91
CA PHE A 88 4.83 7.82 -9.48
C PHE A 88 3.48 8.29 -8.90
N VAL A 89 3.07 9.52 -9.19
CA VAL A 89 1.84 10.12 -8.65
C VAL A 89 0.58 9.46 -9.23
N GLU A 90 0.58 9.05 -10.50
CA GLU A 90 -0.51 8.27 -11.09
C GLU A 90 -0.58 6.88 -10.46
N GLY A 91 0.56 6.26 -10.19
CA GLY A 91 0.65 4.96 -9.53
C GLY A 91 0.09 4.96 -8.12
N GLU A 92 0.40 5.98 -7.35
CA GLU A 92 -0.16 6.22 -6.01
C GLU A 92 -1.68 6.42 -6.08
N ALA A 93 -2.15 7.26 -7.00
CA ALA A 93 -3.58 7.50 -7.19
C ALA A 93 -4.30 6.21 -7.60
N TRP A 94 -3.70 5.43 -8.50
CA TRP A 94 -4.24 4.15 -8.93
C TRP A 94 -4.30 3.13 -7.79
N ALA A 95 -3.26 3.04 -6.96
CA ALA A 95 -3.24 2.17 -5.78
C ALA A 95 -4.39 2.51 -4.82
N LEU A 96 -4.61 3.79 -4.56
CA LEU A 96 -5.69 4.29 -3.71
C LEU A 96 -7.07 3.98 -4.30
N LEU A 97 -7.26 4.23 -5.60
CA LEU A 97 -8.52 3.96 -6.28
C LEU A 97 -8.87 2.46 -6.22
N LEU A 98 -7.90 1.59 -6.49
CA LEU A 98 -8.07 0.13 -6.36
C LEU A 98 -8.47 -0.28 -4.94
N ALA A 99 -7.88 0.34 -3.92
CA ALA A 99 -8.24 0.07 -2.54
C ALA A 99 -9.66 0.51 -2.21
N MET A 100 -10.11 1.67 -2.69
CA MET A 100 -11.48 2.13 -2.48
C MET A 100 -12.50 1.20 -3.14
N GLU A 101 -12.22 0.75 -4.36
CA GLU A 101 -13.05 -0.23 -5.06
C GLU A 101 -13.08 -1.58 -4.34
N GLU A 102 -11.95 -2.05 -3.82
CA GLU A 102 -11.92 -3.29 -3.05
C GLU A 102 -12.68 -3.16 -1.72
N ALA A 103 -12.58 -2.01 -1.04
CA ALA A 103 -13.38 -1.72 0.15
C ALA A 103 -14.88 -1.76 -0.16
N ARG A 104 -15.29 -1.15 -1.27
CA ARG A 104 -16.68 -1.19 -1.76
C ARG A 104 -17.12 -2.62 -2.04
N HIS A 105 -16.32 -3.42 -2.75
CA HIS A 105 -16.64 -4.82 -3.04
C HIS A 105 -16.78 -5.68 -1.78
N ARG A 106 -16.02 -5.36 -0.72
CA ARG A 106 -16.09 -6.05 0.57
C ARG A 106 -17.22 -5.54 1.49
N GLY A 107 -17.96 -4.51 1.08
CA GLY A 107 -18.99 -3.90 1.92
C GLY A 107 -18.41 -3.16 3.14
N LEU A 108 -17.15 -2.71 3.08
CA LEU A 108 -16.55 -1.92 4.15
C LEU A 108 -17.07 -0.49 4.07
N HIS A 109 -17.78 -0.05 5.10
CA HIS A 109 -18.45 1.25 5.09
C HIS A 109 -17.63 2.37 5.74
N ARG A 110 -16.71 2.05 6.66
CA ARG A 110 -15.90 3.03 7.42
C ARG A 110 -14.43 2.70 7.26
N VAL A 111 -13.76 3.40 6.34
CA VAL A 111 -12.38 3.08 5.96
C VAL A 111 -11.53 4.34 5.93
N GLN A 112 -10.40 4.29 6.60
CA GLN A 112 -9.34 5.29 6.49
C GLN A 112 -8.22 4.72 5.62
N PHE A 113 -8.08 5.27 4.43
CA PHE A 113 -7.01 4.93 3.49
C PHE A 113 -5.76 5.75 3.81
N GLU A 114 -4.61 5.10 3.81
CA GLU A 114 -3.31 5.69 4.17
C GLU A 114 -2.32 5.53 3.02
N SER A 115 -1.76 6.65 2.55
CA SER A 115 -0.71 6.69 1.52
C SER A 115 0.47 7.51 2.02
N ASP A 116 1.69 7.15 1.61
CA ASP A 116 2.91 7.94 1.82
C ASP A 116 3.18 8.98 0.71
N SER A 117 2.23 9.16 -0.21
CA SER A 117 2.26 10.21 -1.22
C SER A 117 1.57 11.49 -0.74
N LYS A 118 2.36 12.41 -0.20
CA LYS A 118 1.84 13.73 0.23
C LYS A 118 1.17 14.49 -0.92
N VAL A 119 1.72 14.38 -2.14
CA VAL A 119 1.17 15.02 -3.34
C VAL A 119 -0.25 14.53 -3.65
N LEU A 120 -0.48 13.21 -3.56
CA LEU A 120 -1.80 12.63 -3.76
C LEU A 120 -2.79 13.11 -2.68
N VAL A 121 -2.40 13.00 -1.41
CA VAL A 121 -3.27 13.35 -0.28
C VAL A 121 -3.64 14.83 -0.32
N GLU A 122 -2.68 15.72 -0.58
CA GLU A 122 -2.94 17.16 -0.74
C GLU A 122 -3.87 17.44 -1.93
N ALA A 123 -3.67 16.78 -3.08
CA ALA A 123 -4.55 16.95 -4.25
C ALA A 123 -6.01 16.55 -3.96
N ILE A 124 -6.22 15.47 -3.19
CA ILE A 124 -7.55 15.03 -2.75
C ILE A 124 -8.17 16.03 -1.78
N HIS A 125 -7.44 16.43 -0.73
CA HIS A 125 -7.95 17.33 0.31
C HIS A 125 -8.29 18.72 -0.24
N MET A 126 -7.45 19.24 -1.14
CA MET A 126 -7.68 20.52 -1.82
C MET A 126 -8.66 20.40 -2.99
N LYS A 127 -9.16 19.19 -3.29
CA LYS A 127 -10.07 18.89 -4.41
C LYS A 127 -9.56 19.47 -5.72
N HIS A 128 -8.26 19.30 -5.98
CA HIS A 128 -7.62 19.81 -7.19
C HIS A 128 -8.32 19.31 -8.44
N ARG A 129 -8.37 20.16 -9.46
CA ARG A 129 -8.97 19.87 -10.77
C ARG A 129 -7.99 20.23 -11.87
N GLY A 130 -8.06 19.51 -12.99
CA GLY A 130 -7.23 19.76 -14.16
C GLY A 130 -7.35 18.64 -15.18
N ASN A 131 -6.52 18.72 -16.23
CA ASN A 131 -6.63 17.85 -17.42
C ASN A 131 -5.46 16.86 -17.54
N SER A 132 -4.94 16.36 -16.42
CA SER A 132 -3.92 15.29 -16.43
C SER A 132 -4.52 13.95 -16.03
N GLU A 133 -3.88 12.86 -16.43
CA GLU A 133 -4.24 11.49 -16.07
C GLU A 133 -4.28 11.31 -14.54
N PHE A 134 -3.28 11.84 -13.83
CA PHE A 134 -3.27 11.91 -12.37
C PHE A 134 -4.55 12.57 -11.81
N LEU A 135 -4.93 13.75 -12.33
CA LEU A 135 -6.10 14.47 -11.83
C LEU A 135 -7.42 13.82 -12.26
N SER A 136 -7.43 13.06 -13.36
CA SER A 136 -8.57 12.21 -13.73
C SER A 136 -8.78 11.10 -12.70
N ILE A 137 -7.72 10.43 -12.24
CA ILE A 137 -7.83 9.41 -11.19
C ILE A 137 -8.26 10.05 -9.86
N VAL A 138 -7.72 11.22 -9.52
CA VAL A 138 -8.16 11.99 -8.34
C VAL A 138 -9.65 12.35 -8.42
N HIS A 139 -10.15 12.68 -9.61
CA HIS A 139 -11.58 12.93 -9.81
C HIS A 139 -12.43 11.70 -9.48
N ASP A 140 -12.02 10.51 -9.94
CA ASP A 140 -12.71 9.25 -9.63
C ASP A 140 -12.68 8.93 -8.13
N ILE A 141 -11.53 9.15 -7.47
CA ILE A 141 -11.38 9.02 -6.01
C ILE A 141 -12.37 9.94 -5.28
N LEU A 142 -12.43 11.22 -5.67
CA LEU A 142 -13.36 12.18 -5.06
C LEU A 142 -14.83 11.78 -5.28
N SER A 143 -15.14 11.24 -6.45
CA SER A 143 -16.48 10.72 -6.78
C SER A 143 -16.86 9.55 -5.86
N LEU A 144 -15.96 8.59 -5.65
CA LEU A 144 -16.16 7.50 -4.69
C LEU A 144 -16.34 8.01 -3.26
N MET A 145 -15.46 8.91 -2.80
CA MET A 145 -15.57 9.50 -1.46
C MET A 145 -16.90 10.26 -1.27
N SER A 146 -17.46 10.85 -2.33
CA SER A 146 -18.78 11.50 -2.26
C SER A 146 -19.93 10.50 -2.11
N SER A 147 -19.76 9.28 -2.61
CA SER A 147 -20.74 8.18 -2.50
C SER A 147 -20.61 7.42 -1.17
N PHE A 148 -19.43 7.45 -0.54
CA PHE A 148 -19.10 6.77 0.71
C PHE A 148 -18.61 7.77 1.75
N ILE A 149 -19.54 8.41 2.47
CA ILE A 149 -19.24 9.53 3.40
C ILE A 149 -18.26 9.21 4.53
N ASN A 150 -18.04 7.92 4.83
CA ASN A 150 -17.09 7.48 5.87
C ASN A 150 -15.79 6.92 5.27
N PHE A 151 -15.44 7.31 4.04
CA PHE A 151 -14.12 7.10 3.48
C PHE A 151 -13.25 8.31 3.75
N GLU A 152 -12.13 8.09 4.43
CA GLU A 152 -11.12 9.11 4.72
C GLU A 152 -9.81 8.76 4.04
N VAL A 153 -9.05 9.77 3.61
CA VAL A 153 -7.69 9.59 3.10
C VAL A 153 -6.73 10.37 3.97
N LYS A 154 -5.66 9.73 4.45
CA LYS A 154 -4.63 10.34 5.27
C LYS A 154 -3.23 10.08 4.74
N PHE A 155 -2.36 11.06 4.95
CA PHE A 155 -0.94 10.92 4.73
C PHE A 155 -0.30 10.21 5.92
N VAL A 156 0.55 9.23 5.63
CA VAL A 156 1.43 8.58 6.60
C VAL A 156 2.87 8.67 6.12
N ARG A 157 3.83 8.63 7.05
CA ARG A 157 5.23 8.52 6.63
C ARG A 157 5.49 7.09 6.13
N ARG A 158 6.45 6.95 5.21
CA ARG A 158 6.83 5.67 4.62
C ARG A 158 7.15 4.56 5.63
N GLN A 159 7.72 4.91 6.78
CA GLN A 159 8.02 3.96 7.87
C GLN A 159 6.76 3.32 8.47
N ALA A 160 5.63 4.02 8.46
CA ALA A 160 4.33 3.52 8.87
C ALA A 160 3.55 2.85 7.72
N ASN A 161 4.11 2.80 6.50
CA ASN A 161 3.47 2.24 5.30
C ASN A 161 4.20 0.99 4.76
N LEU A 162 5.10 0.39 5.55
CA LEU A 162 5.99 -0.69 5.09
C LEU A 162 5.24 -1.95 4.62
N VAL A 163 4.08 -2.23 5.19
CA VAL A 163 3.25 -3.38 4.80
C VAL A 163 2.79 -3.24 3.35
N ALA A 164 2.18 -2.11 2.98
CA ALA A 164 1.73 -1.86 1.61
C ALA A 164 2.92 -1.78 0.64
N HIS A 165 4.02 -1.15 1.06
CA HIS A 165 5.26 -1.10 0.28
C HIS A 165 5.79 -2.48 -0.08
N THR A 166 5.82 -3.38 0.90
CA THR A 166 6.33 -4.74 0.72
C THR A 166 5.40 -5.55 -0.19
N LEU A 167 4.08 -5.39 -0.04
CA LEU A 167 3.10 -6.00 -0.95
C LEU A 167 3.27 -5.52 -2.39
N ALA A 168 3.41 -4.21 -2.62
CA ALA A 168 3.56 -3.65 -3.95
C ALA A 168 4.76 -4.26 -4.68
N ARG A 169 5.89 -4.44 -3.97
CA ARG A 169 7.08 -5.10 -4.54
C ARG A 169 6.90 -6.59 -4.75
N ALA A 170 6.21 -7.26 -3.83
CA ALA A 170 5.90 -8.69 -3.92
C ALA A 170 5.02 -9.03 -5.13
N ALA A 171 4.26 -8.07 -5.68
CA ALA A 171 3.40 -8.26 -6.85
C ALA A 171 4.12 -8.94 -8.03
N ASN A 172 5.41 -8.64 -8.24
CA ASN A 172 6.21 -9.20 -9.34
C ASN A 172 6.54 -10.68 -9.17
N SER A 173 6.36 -11.22 -7.96
CA SER A 173 6.49 -12.65 -7.68
C SER A 173 5.22 -13.43 -8.07
N TRP A 174 4.16 -12.75 -8.47
CA TRP A 174 2.89 -13.36 -8.86
C TRP A 174 2.63 -13.21 -10.35
N ALA A 175 2.04 -14.25 -10.95
CA ALA A 175 1.72 -14.27 -12.37
C ALA A 175 0.56 -13.32 -12.76
N SER A 176 -0.17 -12.80 -11.79
CA SER A 176 -1.33 -11.91 -11.98
C SER A 176 -1.64 -11.16 -10.67
N PHE A 177 -2.71 -10.36 -10.68
CA PHE A 177 -3.29 -9.85 -9.43
C PHE A 177 -3.54 -10.98 -8.44
N HIS A 178 -3.38 -10.69 -7.15
CA HIS A 178 -3.56 -11.66 -6.07
C HIS A 178 -4.23 -11.02 -4.87
N LYS A 179 -5.25 -11.70 -4.33
CA LYS A 179 -5.94 -11.33 -3.10
C LYS A 179 -5.55 -12.29 -1.98
N PHE A 180 -5.35 -11.74 -0.80
CA PHE A 180 -4.95 -12.46 0.40
C PHE A 180 -6.04 -12.30 1.45
N GLU A 181 -6.63 -13.42 1.87
CA GLU A 181 -7.56 -13.46 3.02
C GLU A 181 -6.83 -13.87 4.32
N ASN A 182 -5.59 -14.35 4.20
CA ASN A 182 -4.69 -14.65 5.31
C ASN A 182 -3.40 -13.85 5.13
N ILE A 183 -2.71 -13.56 6.23
CA ILE A 183 -1.44 -12.81 6.22
C ILE A 183 -0.43 -13.55 5.32
N PRO A 184 0.05 -12.95 4.22
CA PRO A 184 1.09 -13.56 3.43
C PRO A 184 2.45 -13.42 4.11
N PHE A 185 3.29 -14.45 3.98
CA PHE A 185 4.63 -14.51 4.56
C PHE A 185 5.48 -13.26 4.30
N CYS A 186 5.27 -12.60 3.15
CA CYS A 186 5.98 -11.38 2.78
C CYS A 186 5.84 -10.23 3.77
N ILE A 187 4.70 -10.13 4.47
CA ILE A 187 4.40 -9.05 5.41
C ILE A 187 4.12 -9.53 6.82
N GLU A 188 4.18 -10.84 7.06
CA GLU A 188 3.84 -11.46 8.34
C GLU A 188 4.55 -10.78 9.51
N ARG A 189 5.88 -10.67 9.44
CA ARG A 189 6.69 -10.02 10.47
C ARG A 189 6.36 -8.53 10.63
N LEU A 190 6.03 -7.82 9.56
CA LEU A 190 5.69 -6.40 9.62
C LEU A 190 4.35 -6.21 10.34
N VAL A 191 3.33 -6.99 9.97
CA VAL A 191 2.02 -6.96 10.61
C VAL A 191 2.14 -7.30 12.10
N PHE A 192 2.88 -8.35 12.48
CA PHE A 192 3.07 -8.70 13.89
C PHE A 192 3.80 -7.62 14.70
N ASN A 193 4.80 -6.97 14.13
CA ASN A 193 5.52 -5.90 14.81
C ASN A 193 4.68 -4.63 14.99
N GLU A 194 3.74 -4.37 14.08
CA GLU A 194 2.84 -3.21 14.12
C GLU A 194 1.58 -3.46 14.98
N MET A 195 1.33 -4.69 15.44
CA MET A 195 0.25 -5.03 16.37
C MET A 195 0.57 -4.81 17.85
N GLN A 196 1.86 -4.72 18.20
CA GLN A 196 2.35 -4.50 19.58
C GLN A 196 2.28 -3.02 19.97
#